data_AF-A0A1Y4EWC5-F1
#
_entry.id   AF-A0A1Y4EWC5-F1
#
_cell.length_a   1.000
_cell.length_b   1.000
_cell.length_c   1.000
_cell.angle_alpha   90.00
_cell.angle_beta   90.00
_cell.angle_gamma   90.00
#
_symmetry.space_group_name_H-M   'P 1'
#
loop_
_entity.id
_entity.type
_entity.pdbx_description
1 polymer ?
#
loop_
_entity_poly.entity_id
_entity_poly.type
_entity_poly.pdbx_seq_one_letter_code
_entity_poly.pdbx_strand_id
1 'polypeptide(L)' 'MEQTTIKIISGYCPYLQAEHSIRATYTLIPHRGRKFSNSSCKYAQECGRLEHCPLRREAMMEED' A
#
# COMPACT_ATOMS: atom_id res chain seq x y z
N MET A 1 4.95 22.23 -1.63
CA MET A 1 5.67 21.12 -0.96
C MET A 1 4.72 19.94 -0.90
N GLU A 2 5.02 18.85 -1.61
CA GLU A 2 4.23 17.61 -1.51
C GLU A 2 4.52 16.94 -0.16
N GLN A 3 3.49 16.77 0.67
CA GLN A 3 3.64 16.06 1.94
C GLN A 3 3.51 14.56 1.69
N THR A 4 4.49 13.78 2.15
CA THR A 4 4.43 12.32 2.11
C THR A 4 4.18 11.76 3.51
N THR A 5 3.26 10.81 3.61
CA THR A 5 2.97 10.08 4.85
C THR A 5 3.33 8.61 4.65
N ILE A 6 3.88 8.00 5.68
CA ILE A 6 4.27 6.59 5.65
C ILE A 6 3.39 5.80 6.62
N LYS A 7 2.84 4.68 6.15
CA LYS A 7 2.05 3.74 6.94
C LYS A 7 2.66 2.34 6.85
N ILE A 8 2.66 1.61 7.95
CA ILE A 8 3.04 0.20 7.96
C ILE A 8 1.76 -0.61 7.75
N ILE A 9 1.78 -1.46 6.72
CA ILE A 9 0.68 -2.39 6.43
C ILE A 9 1.20 -3.77 6.79
N SER A 10 0.50 -4.44 7.71
CA SER A 10 0.79 -5.80 8.12
C SER A 10 -0.33 -6.71 7.62
N GLY A 11 0.03 -7.87 7.08
CA GLY A 11 -0.94 -8.85 6.63
C GLY A 11 -0.28 -10.08 6.03
N TYR A 12 -1.09 -11.08 5.73
CA TYR A 12 -0.62 -12.31 5.12
C TYR A 12 -0.20 -12.08 3.66
N CYS A 13 1.03 -12.50 3.32
CA CYS A 13 1.53 -12.48 1.95
C CYS A 13 1.34 -13.87 1.32
N PRO A 14 0.44 -14.04 0.34
CA PRO A 14 0.20 -15.35 -0.28
C PRO A 14 1.41 -15.91 -1.03
N TYR A 15 2.29 -15.04 -1.54
CA TYR A 15 3.51 -15.46 -2.24
C TYR A 15 4.56 -16.06 -1.31
N LEU A 16 4.70 -15.49 -0.10
CA LEU A 16 5.65 -15.97 0.90
C LEU A 16 5.02 -16.97 1.87
N GLN A 17 3.71 -17.16 1.76
CA GLN A 17 2.87 -17.95 2.66
C GLN A 17 3.10 -17.63 4.14
N ALA A 18 3.35 -16.36 4.45
CA ALA A 18 3.70 -15.88 5.78
C ALA A 18 3.14 -14.48 6.04
N GLU A 19 2.99 -14.12 7.31
CA GLU A 19 2.69 -12.74 7.71
C GLU A 19 3.88 -11.84 7.42
N HIS A 20 3.60 -10.71 6.78
CA HIS A 20 4.61 -9.73 6.44
C HIS A 20 4.11 -8.32 6.73
N SER A 21 5.04 -7.47 7.13
CA SER A 21 4.82 -6.05 7.25
C SER A 21 5.59 -5.31 6.17
N ILE A 22 4.94 -4.36 5.53
CA ILE A 22 5.51 -3.55 4.47
C ILE A 22 5.30 -2.08 4.78
N ARG A 23 6.18 -1.25 4.25
CA ARG A 23 6.10 0.20 4.39
C ARG A 23 5.46 0.77 3.13
N ALA A 24 4.29 1.36 3.26
CA ALA A 24 3.62 2.10 2.18
C ALA A 24 3.79 3.61 2.38
N THR A 25 4.06 4.30 1.29
CA THR A 25 4.20 5.75 1.21
C THR A 25 3.01 6.31 0.44
N TYR A 26 2.39 7.33 1.00
CA TYR A 26 1.25 8.04 0.43
C TYR A 26 1.65 9.49 0.20
N THR A 27 1.24 10.04 -0.91
CA THR A 27 1.36 11.48 -1.18
C THR A 27 0.04 12.13 -0.82
N LEU A 28 0.10 13.17 0.01
CA LEU A 28 -1.05 14.01 0.31
C LEU A 28 -1.32 14.90 -0.89
N ILE A 29 -2.49 14.77 -1.50
CA ILE A 29 -2.93 15.64 -2.58
C ILE A 29 -3.89 16.67 -1.96
N PRO A 30 -3.54 17.97 -1.99
CA PRO A 30 -4.42 19.00 -1.45
C PRO A 30 -5.79 18.93 -2.12
N HIS A 31 -6.86 18.96 -1.31
CA HIS A 31 -8.27 18.83 -1.73
C HIS A 31 -8.73 17.47 -2.29
N ARG A 32 -7.88 16.43 -2.28
CA ARG A 32 -8.23 15.06 -2.75
C ARG A 32 -7.76 13.94 -1.80
N GLY A 33 -7.40 14.28 -0.57
CA GLY A 33 -6.96 13.30 0.42
C GLY A 33 -5.57 12.72 0.16
N ARG A 34 -5.42 11.40 0.33
CA ARG A 34 -4.14 10.68 0.27
C ARG A 34 -4.15 9.72 -0.90
N LYS A 35 -3.11 9.78 -1.73
CA LYS A 35 -2.90 8.85 -2.83
C LYS A 35 -1.77 7.90 -2.50
N PHE A 36 -1.98 6.60 -2.70
CA PHE A 36 -0.90 5.62 -2.61
C PHE A 36 0.20 5.95 -3.64
N SER A 37 1.43 6.01 -3.17
CA SER A 37 2.58 6.45 -3.97
C SER A 37 3.51 5.27 -4.26
N ASN A 38 3.99 4.57 -3.23
CA ASN A 38 4.84 3.39 -3.40
C ASN A 38 4.82 2.50 -2.13
N SER A 39 5.39 1.30 -2.20
CA SER A 39 5.66 0.46 -1.03
C SER A 39 7.00 -0.27 -1.09
N SER A 40 7.48 -0.72 0.07
CA SER A 40 8.68 -1.55 0.19
C SER A 40 8.45 -3.03 -0.17
N CYS A 41 7.26 -3.41 -0.65
CA CYS A 41 6.98 -4.78 -1.00
C CYS A 41 7.63 -5.13 -2.34
N LYS A 42 8.58 -6.08 -2.31
CA LYS A 42 9.24 -6.58 -3.53
C LYS A 42 8.24 -7.16 -4.54
N TYR A 43 7.13 -7.71 -4.06
CA TYR A 43 6.09 -8.35 -4.86
C TYR A 43 4.87 -7.44 -5.09
N ALA A 44 4.98 -6.12 -4.87
CA ALA A 44 3.82 -5.22 -4.94
C ALA A 44 3.02 -5.34 -6.25
N GLN A 45 3.72 -5.50 -7.38
CA GLN A 45 3.10 -5.58 -8.70
C GLN A 45 2.37 -6.90 -8.96
N GLU A 46 2.87 -8.01 -8.42
CA GLU A 46 2.27 -9.33 -8.55
C GLU A 46 1.21 -9.58 -7.46
N CYS A 47 1.58 -9.33 -6.21
CA CYS A 47 0.70 -9.41 -5.04
C CYS A 47 -0.49 -8.46 -5.17
N GLY A 48 -0.31 -7.22 -5.63
CA GLY A 48 -1.40 -6.25 -5.78
C GLY A 48 -2.53 -6.69 -6.73
N ARG A 49 -2.32 -7.72 -7.56
CA ARG A 49 -3.35 -8.33 -8.41
C ARG A 49 -4.18 -9.38 -7.67
N LEU A 50 -3.63 -9.99 -6.62
CA LEU A 50 -4.35 -10.99 -5.81
C LEU A 50 -5.31 -10.31 -4.85
N GLU A 51 -6.50 -10.90 -4.70
CA GLU A 51 -7.57 -10.35 -3.85
C GLU A 51 -7.14 -10.24 -2.37
N HIS A 52 -6.36 -11.22 -1.89
CA HIS A 52 -5.92 -11.28 -0.50
C HIS A 52 -4.67 -10.46 -0.19
N CYS A 53 -4.09 -9.76 -1.17
CA CYS A 53 -2.88 -9.00 -0.90
C CYS A 53 -3.19 -7.76 -0.06
N PRO A 54 -2.51 -7.55 1.08
CA PRO A 54 -2.78 -6.41 1.95
C PRO A 54 -2.52 -5.06 1.24
N LEU A 55 -1.64 -5.03 0.23
CA LEU A 55 -1.42 -3.85 -0.61
C LEU A 55 -2.60 -3.46 -1.47
N ARG A 56 -3.35 -4.45 -1.97
CA ARG A 56 -4.46 -4.18 -2.90
C ARG A 56 -5.53 -3.34 -2.21
N ARG A 57 -5.82 -3.67 -0.94
CA ARG A 57 -6.78 -2.93 -0.12
C ARG A 57 -6.38 -1.46 0.09
N GLU A 58 -5.09 -1.23 0.28
CA GLU A 58 -4.54 0.10 0.59
C GLU A 58 -4.28 0.94 -0.68
N ALA A 59 -3.99 0.31 -1.81
CA ALA A 59 -3.84 0.97 -3.10
C ALA A 59 -5.18 1.39 -3.72
N MET A 60 -6.29 0.77 -3.31
CA MET A 60 -7.66 1.09 -3.75
C MET A 60 -8.38 2.09 -2.84
N MET A 61 -7.82 2.42 -1.68
CA MET A 61 -8.31 3.50 -0.82
C MET A 61 -7.80 4.84 -1.37
N GLU A 62 -8.46 5.35 -2.42
CA GLU A 62 -8.53 6.80 -2.62
C GLU A 62 -9.56 7.31 -1.62
N GLU A 63 -9.09 7.83 -0.48
CA GLU A 63 -9.97 8.52 0.48
C GLU A 63 -10.32 9.90 -0.12
N ASP A 64 -11.59 10.06 -0.54
CA ASP A 64 -12.22 11.31 -1.01
C ASP A 64 -12.32 12.37 0.11
#